data_AF-A0A8J5CXD6-F1
#
_entry.id   AF-A0A8J5CXD6-F1
#
_cell.length_a   1.000
_cell.length_b   1.000
_cell.length_c   1.000
_cell.angle_alpha   90.00
_cell.angle_beta   90.00
_cell.angle_gamma   90.00
#
_symmetry.space_group_name_H-M   'P 1'
#
loop_
_entity.id
_entity.type
_entity.pdbx_description
1 polymer ?
#
loop_
_entity_poly.entity_id
_entity_poly.type
_entity_poly.pdbx_seq_one_letter_code
_entity_poly.pdbx_strand_id
1 'polypeptide(L)'
;MSPAFLCPFLPSMSPSFPLLSNAPPSRRTVLVSDPALMRTGLADPVASGRTDLLLLRKRDSIIKGRECPALGIIGTSGDVWRQQRRFTLRTLRDLGFGRNTMEPIMQEELDELLQLFTRRQGEKVDVGVSVN
;
A
#
# COMPACT_ATOMS: atom_id res chain seq x y z
N MET A 1 5.04 -15.06 42.50
CA MET A 1 3.97 -14.18 41.97
C MET A 1 4.38 -13.66 40.61
N SER A 2 4.08 -14.48 39.60
CA SER A 2 4.03 -14.24 38.14
C SER A 2 3.58 -15.61 37.57
N PRO A 3 3.10 -15.76 36.33
CA PRO A 3 2.96 -14.77 35.24
C PRO A 3 1.65 -14.93 34.43
N ALA A 4 1.37 -13.99 33.52
CA ALA A 4 0.54 -14.25 32.33
C ALA A 4 1.06 -13.47 31.12
N PHE A 5 2.38 -13.55 30.91
CA PHE A 5 3.01 -13.31 29.62
C PHE A 5 2.88 -14.60 28.81
N LEU A 6 1.76 -14.78 28.13
CA LEU A 6 1.60 -15.70 27.00
C LEU A 6 0.13 -15.60 26.61
N CYS A 7 -0.14 -15.04 25.43
CA CYS A 7 -1.32 -15.42 24.68
C CYS A 7 -0.82 -16.33 23.55
N PRO A 8 -0.56 -17.64 23.82
CA PRO A 8 -0.22 -18.59 22.79
C PRO A 8 -1.54 -19.19 22.34
N PHE A 9 -2.23 -18.55 21.42
CA PHE A 9 -3.26 -19.13 20.56
C PHE A 9 -3.99 -17.95 19.94
N LEU A 10 -3.91 -17.81 18.61
CA LEU A 10 -5.01 -17.21 17.89
C LEU A 10 -6.21 -18.15 18.12
N PRO A 11 -7.26 -17.75 18.85
CA PRO A 11 -8.51 -18.47 18.73
C PRO A 11 -9.02 -18.21 17.30
N SER A 12 -9.54 -19.25 16.66
CA SER A 12 -10.24 -19.16 15.38
C SER A 12 -11.07 -17.88 15.33
N MET A 13 -10.93 -17.11 14.25
CA MET A 13 -11.66 -15.87 13.98
C MET A 13 -13.16 -16.04 14.32
N SER A 14 -13.54 -15.64 15.54
CA SER A 14 -14.94 -15.52 15.93
C SER A 14 -15.40 -14.11 15.56
N PRO A 15 -16.59 -13.94 14.96
CA PRO A 15 -17.12 -12.64 14.53
C PRO A 15 -17.42 -11.66 15.68
N SER A 16 -17.17 -12.06 16.94
CA SER A 16 -17.63 -11.36 18.15
C SER A 16 -16.79 -10.15 18.56
N PHE A 17 -15.61 -9.91 17.98
CA PHE A 17 -14.76 -8.77 18.34
C PHE A 17 -14.26 -8.04 17.09
N PRO A 18 -15.03 -7.07 16.58
CA PRO A 18 -14.68 -6.34 15.35
C PRO A 18 -13.45 -5.42 15.48
N LEU A 19 -13.05 -5.10 16.72
CA LEU A 19 -11.91 -4.24 17.05
C LEU A 19 -11.01 -4.97 18.05
N LEU A 20 -9.88 -5.49 17.58
CA LEU A 20 -8.87 -6.10 18.44
C LEU A 20 -7.64 -5.17 18.49
N SER A 21 -7.32 -4.63 19.68
CA SER A 21 -6.07 -3.90 19.88
C SER A 21 -5.00 -4.87 20.34
N ASN A 22 -4.32 -5.52 19.40
CA ASN A 22 -3.15 -6.34 19.67
C ASN A 22 -1.96 -5.79 18.87
N ALA A 23 -1.08 -5.05 19.54
CA ALA A 23 0.17 -4.57 18.96
C ALA A 23 1.27 -4.44 20.02
N PRO A 24 2.55 -4.57 19.62
CA PRO A 24 3.72 -4.48 20.51
C PRO A 24 3.76 -3.16 21.29
N PRO A 25 4.45 -3.11 22.45
CA PRO A 25 4.28 -2.06 23.47
C PRO A 25 4.63 -0.62 23.03
N SER A 26 5.18 -0.42 21.83
CA SER A 26 5.65 0.88 21.36
C SER A 26 4.62 1.69 20.55
N ARG A 27 3.54 1.09 20.02
CA ARG A 27 2.48 1.83 19.28
C ARG A 27 1.10 1.17 19.46
N ARG A 28 0.08 1.97 19.81
CA ARG A 28 -1.32 1.52 19.85
C ARG A 28 -1.83 1.32 18.43
N THR A 29 -2.22 0.10 18.09
CA THR A 29 -2.82 -0.24 16.79
C THR A 29 -4.16 -0.89 17.04
N VAL A 30 -5.11 -0.62 16.15
CA VAL A 30 -6.44 -1.24 16.14
C VAL A 30 -6.57 -2.02 14.84
N LEU A 31 -6.83 -3.32 14.94
CA LEU A 31 -7.16 -4.14 13.79
C LEU A 31 -8.69 -4.12 13.60
N VAL A 32 -9.12 -3.70 12.42
CA VAL A 32 -10.53 -3.74 12.01
C VAL A 32 -10.69 -4.90 11.03
N SER A 33 -11.51 -5.90 11.37
CA SER A 33 -11.74 -7.07 10.51
C SER A 33 -13.12 -7.09 9.84
N ASP A 34 -14.09 -6.34 10.37
CA ASP A 34 -15.45 -6.28 9.82
C ASP A 34 -15.52 -5.36 8.58
N PRO A 35 -15.98 -5.86 7.40
CA PRO A 35 -16.13 -5.05 6.19
C PRO A 35 -17.02 -3.82 6.35
N ALA A 36 -18.07 -3.89 7.17
CA ALA A 36 -18.96 -2.75 7.39
C ALA A 36 -18.21 -1.61 8.10
N LEU A 37 -17.42 -1.95 9.13
CA LEU A 37 -16.56 -1.01 9.83
C LEU A 37 -15.36 -0.55 9.01
N MET A 38 -14.83 -1.37 8.11
CA MET A 38 -13.79 -0.92 7.17
C MET A 38 -14.34 0.20 6.27
N ARG A 39 -15.55 0.05 5.75
CA ARG A 39 -16.18 1.08 4.90
C ARG A 39 -16.38 2.38 5.67
N THR A 40 -17.00 2.33 6.85
CA THR A 40 -17.26 3.54 7.65
C THR A 40 -15.96 4.16 8.15
N GLY A 41 -15.02 3.33 8.60
CA GLY A 41 -13.71 3.76 9.08
C GLY A 41 -12.89 4.45 7.99
N LEU A 42 -12.81 3.88 6.79
CA LEU A 42 -12.05 4.48 5.67
C LEU A 42 -12.71 5.72 5.06
N ALA A 43 -14.02 5.91 5.28
CA ALA A 43 -14.72 7.12 4.85
C ALA A 43 -14.51 8.30 5.80
N ASP A 44 -14.14 8.04 7.06
CA ASP A 44 -13.92 9.06 8.07
C ASP A 44 -12.63 9.87 7.79
N PRO A 45 -12.69 11.21 7.72
CA PRO A 45 -11.50 12.06 7.60
C PRO A 45 -10.44 11.82 8.68
N VAL A 46 -10.82 11.40 9.89
CA VAL A 46 -9.90 11.09 10.98
C VAL A 46 -8.99 9.91 10.62
N ALA A 47 -9.49 8.95 9.85
CA ALA A 47 -8.73 7.81 9.37
C ALA A 47 -7.93 8.10 8.08
N SER A 48 -7.97 9.32 7.55
CA SER A 48 -7.29 9.69 6.29
C SER A 48 -5.76 9.84 6.42
N GLY A 49 -5.21 9.70 7.63
CA GLY A 49 -3.77 9.75 7.90
C GLY A 49 -3.00 8.57 7.29
N ARG A 50 -1.67 8.68 7.20
CA ARG A 50 -0.79 7.57 6.82
C ARG A 50 0.07 7.15 7.99
N THR A 51 0.20 5.85 8.14
CA THR A 51 1.15 5.26 9.08
C THR A 51 2.58 5.62 8.65
N ASP A 52 3.42 5.96 9.62
CA ASP A 52 4.87 6.08 9.45
C ASP A 52 5.46 4.69 9.16
N LEU A 53 5.45 4.30 7.89
CA LEU A 53 5.98 3.04 7.39
C LEU A 53 7.50 3.10 7.39
N LEU A 54 8.14 2.16 8.12
CA LEU A 54 9.60 2.07 8.25
C LEU A 54 10.34 2.11 6.92
N LEU A 55 9.78 1.46 5.89
CA LEU A 55 10.36 1.43 4.54
C LEU A 55 10.36 2.82 3.89
N LEU A 56 9.26 3.56 3.99
CA LEU A 56 9.17 4.91 3.45
C LEU A 56 10.08 5.88 4.21
N ARG A 57 10.12 5.78 5.54
CA ARG A 57 11.00 6.62 6.37
C ARG A 57 12.47 6.42 6.02
N LYS A 58 12.92 5.16 5.88
CA LYS A 58 14.31 4.86 5.49
C LYS A 58 14.62 5.38 4.09
N ARG A 59 13.73 5.16 3.13
CA ARG A 59 13.86 5.68 1.76
C ARG A 59 14.03 7.20 1.78
N ASP A 60 13.18 7.92 2.51
CA ASP A 60 13.18 9.37 2.52
C ASP A 60 14.47 9.92 3.16
N SER A 61 14.94 9.28 4.24
CA SER A 61 16.24 9.61 4.85
C SER A 61 17.43 9.36 3.92
N ILE A 62 17.39 8.30 3.10
CA ILE A 62 18.42 8.03 2.08
C ILE A 62 18.38 9.09 0.97
N ILE A 63 17.19 9.41 0.44
CA ILE A 63 17.02 10.39 -0.63
C ILE A 63 17.51 11.78 -0.22
N LYS A 64 17.24 12.20 1.02
CA LYS A 64 17.62 13.53 1.51
C LYS A 64 18.96 13.56 2.24
N GLY A 65 19.58 12.40 2.50
CA GLY A 65 20.80 12.28 3.30
C GLY A 65 20.64 12.70 4.78
N ARG A 66 19.40 12.88 5.26
CA ARG A 66 19.07 13.31 6.61
C ARG A 66 17.64 12.90 6.99
N GLU A 67 17.35 12.86 8.28
CA GLU A 67 15.97 12.72 8.73
C GLU A 67 15.12 13.87 8.20
N CYS A 68 14.01 13.53 7.56
CA CYS A 68 13.10 14.48 6.97
C CYS A 68 11.64 14.02 7.12
N PRO A 69 10.67 14.93 7.02
CA PRO A 69 9.26 14.57 6.95
C PRO A 69 9.00 13.65 5.76
N ALA A 70 7.99 12.79 5.90
CA ALA A 70 7.59 11.85 4.85
C ALA A 70 7.35 12.56 3.51
N LEU A 71 7.79 11.93 2.42
CA LEU A 71 7.78 12.51 1.09
C LEU A 71 6.80 11.82 0.14
N GLY A 72 6.35 12.58 -0.86
CA GLY A 72 5.51 12.11 -1.95
C GLY A 72 4.07 11.75 -1.55
N ILE A 73 3.29 11.34 -2.55
CA ILE A 73 1.84 11.11 -2.42
C ILE A 73 1.46 9.93 -1.51
N ILE A 74 2.38 9.01 -1.27
CA ILE A 74 2.14 7.81 -0.45
C ILE A 74 2.43 8.08 1.03
N GLY A 75 3.49 8.83 1.35
CA GLY A 75 3.95 9.04 2.73
C GLY A 75 3.41 10.32 3.39
N THR A 76 3.07 11.35 2.63
CA THR A 76 2.64 12.66 3.17
C THR A 76 1.19 12.64 3.67
N SER A 77 0.84 13.49 4.64
CA SER A 77 -0.54 13.70 5.11
C SER A 77 -0.92 15.19 5.10
N GLY A 78 -2.20 15.51 5.28
CA GLY A 78 -2.68 16.90 5.37
C GLY A 78 -2.69 17.66 4.03
N ASP A 79 -2.41 18.96 4.06
CA ASP A 79 -2.43 19.85 2.88
C ASP A 79 -1.44 19.42 1.79
N VAL A 80 -0.23 19.02 2.18
CA VAL A 80 0.82 18.57 1.26
C VAL A 80 0.32 17.38 0.44
N TRP A 81 -0.30 16.41 1.10
CA TRP A 81 -0.89 15.26 0.41
C TRP A 81 -2.04 15.67 -0.52
N ARG A 82 -2.93 16.56 -0.08
CA ARG A 82 -4.05 17.05 -0.90
C ARG A 82 -3.57 17.74 -2.17
N GLN A 83 -2.52 18.56 -2.07
CA GLN A 83 -1.92 19.25 -3.22
C GLN A 83 -1.25 18.25 -4.17
N GLN A 84 -0.42 17.35 -3.66
CA GLN A 84 0.26 16.33 -4.46
C GLN A 84 -0.73 15.39 -5.16
N ARG A 85 -1.77 14.93 -4.45
CA ARG A 85 -2.84 14.10 -5.03
C ARG A 85 -3.55 14.81 -6.17
N ARG A 86 -3.89 16.09 -6.02
CA ARG A 86 -4.57 16.85 -7.06
C ARG A 86 -3.69 17.00 -8.30
N PHE A 87 -2.42 17.34 -8.09
CA PHE A 87 -1.43 17.44 -9.17
C PHE A 87 -1.26 16.09 -9.89
N THR A 88 -0.93 15.02 -9.17
CA THR A 88 -0.71 13.69 -9.74
C THR A 88 -1.93 13.17 -10.50
N LEU A 89 -3.14 13.28 -9.93
CA LEU A 89 -4.35 12.82 -10.63
C LEU A 89 -4.68 13.64 -11.87
N ARG A 90 -4.34 14.93 -11.89
CA ARG A 90 -4.47 15.76 -13.09
C ARG A 90 -3.49 15.29 -14.16
N THR A 91 -2.21 15.20 -13.82
CA THR A 91 -1.17 14.75 -14.75
C THR A 91 -1.45 13.36 -15.29
N LEU A 92 -1.89 12.41 -14.46
CA LEU A 92 -2.25 11.07 -14.92
C LEU A 92 -3.40 11.11 -15.95
N ARG A 93 -4.45 11.92 -15.72
CA ARG A 93 -5.54 12.06 -16.70
C ARG A 93 -5.09 12.73 -17.99
N ASP A 94 -4.18 13.69 -17.90
CA ASP A 94 -3.60 14.35 -19.08
C ASP A 94 -2.74 13.37 -19.91
N LEU A 95 -2.08 12.41 -19.25
CA LEU A 95 -1.41 11.28 -19.89
C LEU A 95 -2.36 10.18 -20.41
N GLY A 96 -3.68 10.36 -20.27
CA GLY A 96 -4.68 9.40 -20.76
C GLY A 96 -5.09 8.32 -19.75
N PHE A 97 -4.65 8.39 -18.50
CA PHE A 97 -5.08 7.44 -17.46
C PHE A 97 -6.59 7.52 -17.24
N GLY A 98 -7.27 6.37 -17.31
CA GLY A 98 -8.73 6.27 -17.23
C GLY A 98 -9.47 6.74 -18.48
N ARG A 99 -8.77 6.92 -19.61
CA ARG A 99 -9.35 7.18 -20.94
C ARG A 99 -8.97 6.04 -21.89
N ASN A 100 -9.74 5.89 -22.96
CA ASN A 100 -9.49 4.89 -24.01
C ASN A 100 -8.15 5.12 -24.75
N THR A 101 -7.51 6.28 -24.57
CA THR A 101 -6.19 6.57 -25.16
C THR A 101 -5.05 5.74 -24.55
N MET A 102 -5.22 5.19 -23.34
CA MET A 102 -4.22 4.32 -22.71
C MET A 102 -4.29 2.88 -23.22
N GLU A 103 -5.47 2.45 -23.69
CA GLU A 103 -5.72 1.09 -24.18
C GLU A 103 -4.77 0.64 -25.30
N PRO A 104 -4.56 1.41 -26.39
CA PRO A 104 -3.65 0.99 -27.45
C PRO A 104 -2.21 0.87 -26.95
N ILE A 105 -1.77 1.75 -26.04
CA ILE A 105 -0.42 1.69 -25.45
C ILE A 105 -0.27 0.39 -24.63
N MET A 106 -1.28 0.03 -23.84
CA MET A 106 -1.25 -1.23 -23.09
C MET A 106 -1.27 -2.45 -24.01
N GLN A 107 -2.01 -2.40 -25.12
CA GLN A 107 -2.04 -3.49 -26.10
C GLN A 107 -0.69 -3.67 -26.78
N GLU A 108 -0.02 -2.58 -27.16
CA GLU A 108 1.33 -2.61 -27.74
C GLU A 108 2.35 -3.25 -26.78
N GLU A 109 2.39 -2.83 -25.51
CA GLU A 109 3.27 -3.40 -24.50
C GLU A 109 2.99 -4.89 -24.24
N LEU A 110 1.72 -5.29 -24.28
CA LEU A 110 1.31 -6.69 -24.16
C LEU A 110 1.74 -7.52 -25.37
N ASP A 111 1.59 -6.99 -26.58
CA ASP A 111 2.02 -7.67 -27.81
C ASP A 111 3.54 -7.87 -27.82
N GLU A 112 4.31 -6.86 -27.38
CA GLU A 112 5.76 -6.99 -27.20
C GLU A 112 6.12 -8.08 -26.18
N LEU A 113 5.42 -8.11 -25.04
CA LEU A 113 5.61 -9.12 -24.01
C LEU A 113 5.26 -10.54 -24.52
N LEU A 114 4.18 -10.69 -25.27
CA LEU A 114 3.77 -11.97 -25.87
C LEU A 114 4.76 -12.44 -26.94
N GLN A 115 5.29 -11.52 -27.75
CA GLN A 115 6.34 -11.83 -28.72
C GLN A 115 7.62 -12.31 -28.01
N LEU A 116 8.00 -11.67 -26.91
CA LEU A 116 9.14 -12.09 -26.08
C LEU A 116 8.95 -13.53 -25.57
N PHE A 117 7.76 -13.87 -25.08
CA PHE A 117 7.46 -15.24 -24.63
C PHE A 117 7.45 -16.24 -25.81
N THR A 118 6.87 -15.85 -26.94
CA THR A 118 6.81 -16.71 -28.14
C THR A 118 8.21 -17.00 -28.70
N ARG A 119 9.15 -16.05 -28.62
CA ARG A 119 10.54 -16.27 -29.06
C ARG A 119 11.32 -17.21 -28.14
N ARG A 120 10.94 -17.32 -26.87
CA ARG A 120 11.63 -18.14 -25.86
C ARG A 120 11.04 -19.55 -25.69
N GLN A 121 10.25 -20.04 -26.65
CA GLN A 121 9.51 -21.32 -26.64
C GLN A 121 10.07 -22.40 -25.67
N GLY A 122 9.55 -22.44 -24.44
CA GLY A 122 9.87 -23.48 -23.45
C GLY A 122 11.08 -23.22 -22.55
N GLU A 123 11.84 -22.14 -22.75
CA GLU A 123 12.88 -21.71 -21.82
C GLU A 123 12.27 -21.04 -20.59
N LYS A 124 12.88 -21.29 -19.41
CA LYS A 124 12.47 -20.67 -18.17
C LYS A 124 12.70 -19.15 -18.26
N VAL A 125 11.62 -18.40 -18.43
CA VAL A 125 11.67 -16.93 -18.36
C VAL A 125 11.56 -16.51 -16.90
N ASP A 126 12.60 -15.88 -16.38
CA ASP A 126 12.51 -15.17 -15.10
C ASP A 126 11.72 -13.89 -15.31
N VAL A 127 10.48 -13.85 -14.80
CA VAL A 127 9.59 -12.69 -14.87
C VAL A 127 9.94 -11.66 -13.77
N GLY A 128 10.97 -11.93 -12.96
CA GLY A 128 11.50 -10.97 -11.98
C GLY A 128 10.55 -10.68 -10.82
N VAL A 129 9.52 -11.51 -10.60
CA VAL A 129 8.65 -11.39 -9.43
C VAL A 129 8.96 -12.55 -8.47
N SER A 130 10.00 -12.37 -7.67
CA SER A 130 10.21 -13.16 -6.46
C SER A 130 9.18 -12.73 -5.41
N VAL A 131 7.99 -13.32 -5.45
CA VAL A 131 7.07 -13.26 -4.31
C VAL A 131 7.64 -14.18 -3.25
N ASN A 132 8.40 -13.58 -2.34
CA ASN A 132 8.92 -14.22 -1.12
C ASN A 132 7.82 -14.28 -0.06
#